data_AF-A0A538PY67-F1
#
_entry.id   AF-A0A538PY67-F1
#
_cell.length_a   1.000
_cell.length_b   1.000
_cell.length_c   1.000
_cell.angle_alpha   90.00
_cell.angle_beta   90.00
_cell.angle_gamma   90.00
#
_symmetry.space_group_name_H-M   'P 1'
#
loop_
_entity.id
_entity.type
_entity.pdbx_description
1 polymer ?
#
loop_
_entity_poly.entity_id
_entity_poly.type
_entity_poly.pdbx_seq_one_letter_code
_entity_poly.pdbx_strand_id
1 'polypeptide(L)'
;MADWIGMWKFPWRPVAPALAALAAALVAACIYDPGQRCGPAMTFVEAANACVCDGNAVPVTGGCRACAADEIVAAGTCGCPTGQAKNAANICEVITALGKPCDTATTPCSDERYSYCAVRGAGTAGTCTSACTSHADCDAAYTCATWEAQPYCRTFAGFGNACASSDDCSGDARFCDTFVTHVCDVAGCSLTLNDCPRGLVCCDFSRYALGTLCAEACL
;
A
#
# COMPACT_ATOMS: atom_id res chain seq x y z
N MET A 1 -34.95 -79.09 37.51
CA MET A 1 -36.20 -78.70 36.83
C MET A 1 -36.08 -77.22 36.48
N ALA A 2 -36.22 -76.91 35.19
CA ALA A 2 -36.48 -75.59 34.58
C ALA A 2 -35.45 -74.47 34.83
N ASP A 3 -35.12 -73.56 33.90
CA ASP A 3 -35.27 -73.46 32.45
C ASP A 3 -34.38 -72.26 32.02
N TRP A 4 -33.63 -72.45 30.93
CA TRP A 4 -33.45 -71.58 29.76
C TRP A 4 -33.05 -70.07 29.84
N ILE A 5 -31.97 -69.79 29.06
CA ILE A 5 -31.68 -68.62 28.20
C ILE A 5 -31.55 -67.22 28.83
N GLY A 6 -30.29 -66.80 29.04
CA GLY A 6 -29.88 -65.41 29.19
C GLY A 6 -29.22 -64.87 27.92
N MET A 7 -30.04 -64.36 27.01
CA MET A 7 -29.67 -63.72 25.75
C MET A 7 -28.86 -62.45 26.01
N TRP A 8 -27.69 -62.32 25.36
CA TRP A 8 -26.85 -61.13 25.41
C TRP A 8 -27.62 -59.93 24.83
N LYS A 9 -27.82 -58.87 25.63
CA LYS A 9 -28.32 -57.58 25.15
C LYS A 9 -27.22 -56.54 25.27
N PHE A 10 -26.49 -56.34 24.17
CA PHE A 10 -25.69 -55.14 23.96
C PHE A 10 -26.65 -53.92 23.91
N PRO A 11 -26.49 -52.91 24.78
CA PRO A 11 -27.28 -51.70 24.66
C PRO A 11 -26.75 -50.88 23.48
N TRP A 12 -27.39 -51.02 22.33
CA TRP A 12 -27.30 -50.04 21.23
C TRP A 12 -27.86 -48.71 21.73
N ARG A 13 -26.97 -47.83 22.21
CA ARG A 13 -27.29 -46.43 22.49
C ARG A 13 -27.49 -45.71 21.15
N PRO A 14 -28.57 -44.94 20.95
CA PRO A 14 -28.78 -44.17 19.73
C PRO A 14 -27.86 -42.95 19.76
N VAL A 15 -26.61 -43.11 19.32
CA VAL A 15 -25.65 -41.98 19.15
C VAL A 15 -25.93 -41.23 17.83
N ALA A 16 -26.86 -41.71 17.01
CA ALA A 16 -27.13 -41.22 15.66
C ALA A 16 -27.73 -39.79 15.56
N PRO A 17 -28.67 -39.31 16.42
CA PRO A 17 -29.31 -38.02 16.16
C PRO A 17 -28.42 -36.82 16.51
N ALA A 18 -27.47 -36.97 17.44
CA ALA A 18 -26.58 -35.88 17.85
C ALA A 18 -25.47 -35.60 16.82
N LEU A 19 -24.95 -36.64 16.15
CA LEU A 19 -23.96 -36.48 15.07
C LEU A 19 -24.58 -35.86 13.81
N ALA A 20 -25.83 -36.19 13.49
CA ALA A 20 -26.54 -35.59 12.36
C ALA A 20 -26.85 -34.11 12.58
N ALA A 21 -27.21 -33.71 13.80
CA ALA A 21 -27.45 -32.31 14.15
C ALA A 21 -26.16 -31.46 14.14
N LEU A 22 -25.03 -32.02 14.58
CA LEU A 22 -23.73 -31.35 14.52
C LEU A 22 -23.20 -31.21 13.09
N ALA A 23 -23.45 -32.21 12.23
CA ALA A 23 -23.12 -32.15 10.81
C ALA A 23 -23.98 -31.12 10.05
N ALA A 24 -25.26 -30.98 10.39
CA ALA A 24 -26.14 -29.95 9.79
C ALA A 24 -25.78 -28.52 10.22
N ALA A 25 -25.27 -28.33 11.43
CA ALA A 25 -24.82 -27.01 11.91
C ALA A 25 -23.52 -26.53 11.23
N LEU A 26 -22.66 -27.45 10.76
CA LEU A 26 -21.42 -27.10 10.04
C LEU A 26 -21.68 -26.58 8.61
N VAL A 27 -22.82 -26.92 7.99
CA VAL A 27 -23.18 -26.44 6.64
C VAL A 27 -23.76 -25.02 6.68
N ALA A 28 -24.28 -24.58 7.83
CA ALA A 28 -24.86 -23.24 8.00
C ALA A 28 -23.83 -22.13 8.24
N ALA A 29 -22.54 -22.47 8.41
CA ALA A 29 -21.48 -21.48 8.65
C ALA A 29 -20.92 -20.83 7.37
N CYS A 30 -21.38 -21.24 6.18
CA CYS A 30 -21.08 -20.57 4.92
C CYS A 30 -22.38 -20.23 4.18
N ILE A 31 -23.32 -19.55 4.86
CA ILE A 31 -24.39 -18.85 4.15
C ILE A 31 -23.71 -17.78 3.29
N TYR A 32 -23.52 -18.11 2.02
CA TYR A 32 -23.12 -17.15 1.01
C TYR A 32 -24.28 -16.16 0.85
N ASP A 33 -24.11 -14.96 1.40
CA ASP A 33 -25.02 -13.84 1.15
C ASP A 33 -24.58 -13.13 -0.14
N PRO A 34 -25.34 -13.24 -1.25
CA PRO A 34 -24.99 -12.57 -2.49
C PRO A 34 -25.02 -11.04 -2.39
N GLY A 35 -25.59 -10.47 -1.31
CA GLY A 35 -25.54 -9.05 -0.97
C GLY A 35 -24.35 -8.64 -0.10
N GLN A 36 -23.64 -9.59 0.51
CA GLN A 36 -22.41 -9.37 1.29
C GLN A 36 -21.30 -10.31 0.83
N ARG A 37 -21.01 -10.23 -0.48
CA ARG A 37 -19.99 -11.09 -1.13
C ARG A 37 -18.58 -10.80 -0.64
N CYS A 38 -18.34 -9.58 -0.18
CA CYS A 38 -17.02 -9.10 0.17
C CYS A 38 -16.88 -8.91 1.68
N GLY A 39 -15.66 -9.12 2.16
CA GLY A 39 -15.32 -8.89 3.56
C GLY A 39 -15.31 -7.40 3.94
N PRO A 40 -14.96 -7.08 5.18
CA PRO A 40 -14.82 -5.69 5.63
C PRO A 40 -13.83 -4.89 4.76
N ALA A 41 -14.11 -3.61 4.56
CA ALA A 41 -13.29 -2.67 3.77
C ALA A 41 -13.08 -3.10 2.30
N MET A 42 -14.07 -3.78 1.72
CA MET A 42 -14.07 -4.24 0.35
C MET A 42 -15.39 -3.94 -0.35
N THR A 43 -15.30 -3.57 -1.63
CA THR A 43 -16.44 -3.36 -2.52
C THR A 43 -16.41 -4.39 -3.65
N PHE A 44 -17.57 -4.96 -3.98
CA PHE A 44 -17.68 -5.88 -5.12
C PHE A 44 -17.72 -5.09 -6.43
N VAL A 45 -16.79 -5.39 -7.35
CA VAL A 45 -16.74 -4.79 -8.69
C VAL A 45 -17.22 -5.82 -9.70
N GLU A 46 -18.43 -5.61 -10.24
CA GLU A 46 -19.06 -6.54 -11.18
C GLU A 46 -18.22 -6.79 -12.44
N ALA A 47 -17.60 -5.73 -12.99
CA ALA A 47 -16.77 -5.83 -14.18
C ALA A 47 -15.55 -6.77 -14.01
N ALA A 48 -14.99 -6.83 -12.79
CA ALA A 48 -13.88 -7.72 -12.45
C ALA A 48 -14.36 -9.05 -11.86
N ASN A 49 -15.66 -9.17 -11.56
CA ASN A 49 -16.27 -10.26 -10.78
C ASN A 49 -15.45 -10.58 -9.50
N ALA A 50 -14.97 -9.54 -8.82
CA ALA A 50 -14.03 -9.63 -7.72
C ALA A 50 -14.31 -8.58 -6.63
N CYS A 51 -13.85 -8.88 -5.40
CA CYS A 51 -13.83 -7.92 -4.31
C CYS A 51 -12.53 -7.13 -4.35
N VAL A 52 -12.63 -5.80 -4.40
CA VAL A 52 -11.49 -4.89 -4.35
C VAL A 52 -11.51 -4.13 -3.02
N CYS A 53 -10.35 -3.68 -2.54
CA CYS A 53 -10.30 -2.85 -1.34
C CYS A 53 -11.00 -1.50 -1.59
N ASP A 54 -11.68 -1.00 -0.56
CA ASP A 54 -12.21 0.36 -0.58
C ASP A 54 -11.07 1.38 -0.73
N GLY A 55 -11.39 2.61 -1.18
CA GLY A 55 -10.36 3.61 -1.52
C GLY A 55 -9.41 4.02 -0.39
N ASN A 56 -9.80 3.81 0.88
CA ASN A 56 -8.91 4.02 2.04
C ASN A 56 -8.46 2.70 2.70
N ALA A 57 -8.40 1.61 1.94
CA ALA A 57 -8.00 0.30 2.44
C ALA A 57 -6.94 -0.34 1.54
N VAL A 58 -6.05 -1.11 2.17
CA VAL A 58 -4.96 -1.81 1.48
C VAL A 58 -5.13 -3.32 1.55
N PRO A 59 -4.71 -4.06 0.51
CA PRO A 59 -4.80 -5.50 0.51
C PRO A 59 -3.89 -6.09 1.59
N VAL A 60 -4.43 -7.04 2.34
CA VAL A 60 -3.71 -7.82 3.35
C VAL A 60 -4.02 -9.30 3.16
N THR A 61 -3.27 -10.19 3.81
CA THR A 61 -3.58 -11.62 3.77
C THR A 61 -5.00 -11.86 4.30
N GLY A 62 -5.89 -12.34 3.43
CA GLY A 62 -7.28 -12.68 3.79
C GLY A 62 -8.30 -11.55 3.63
N GLY A 63 -7.96 -10.39 3.06
CA GLY A 63 -8.93 -9.32 2.81
C GLY A 63 -8.29 -7.94 2.63
N CYS A 64 -8.97 -6.90 3.10
CA CYS A 64 -8.45 -5.54 3.11
C CYS A 64 -8.41 -4.97 4.52
N ARG A 65 -7.44 -4.10 4.77
CA ARG A 65 -7.30 -3.35 6.02
C ARG A 65 -7.50 -1.87 5.72
N ALA A 66 -8.51 -1.26 6.34
CA ALA A 66 -8.68 0.19 6.30
C ALA A 66 -7.49 0.88 6.98
N CYS A 67 -7.02 1.98 6.37
CA CYS A 67 -6.02 2.85 6.96
C CYS A 67 -6.61 3.62 8.15
N ALA A 68 -5.75 4.04 9.08
CA ALA A 68 -6.19 4.88 10.19
C ALA A 68 -6.78 6.20 9.67
N ALA A 69 -7.54 6.91 10.50
CA ALA A 69 -8.24 8.14 10.09
C ALA A 69 -7.29 9.27 9.65
N ASP A 70 -6.05 9.24 10.14
CA ASP A 70 -4.94 10.15 9.84
C ASP A 70 -4.01 9.63 8.73
N GLU A 71 -4.24 8.42 8.24
CA GLU A 71 -3.47 7.79 7.18
C GLU A 71 -4.21 7.83 5.86
N ILE A 72 -3.43 7.76 4.78
CA ILE A 72 -3.92 7.55 3.41
C ILE A 72 -3.35 6.25 2.86
N VAL A 73 -4.02 5.70 1.86
CA VAL A 73 -3.41 4.68 0.99
C VAL A 73 -2.35 5.38 0.14
N ALA A 74 -1.09 5.06 0.41
CA ALA A 74 0.06 5.52 -0.34
C ALA A 74 0.92 4.31 -0.71
N ALA A 75 1.21 4.16 -2.01
CA ALA A 75 2.09 3.09 -2.50
C ALA A 75 1.65 1.67 -2.09
N GLY A 76 0.33 1.41 -2.11
CA GLY A 76 -0.23 0.10 -1.72
C GLY A 76 -0.14 -0.21 -0.21
N THR A 77 0.19 0.79 0.61
CA THR A 77 0.29 0.66 2.06
C THR A 77 -0.44 1.81 2.75
N CYS A 78 -0.76 1.67 4.05
CA CYS A 78 -1.27 2.80 4.81
C CYS A 78 -0.11 3.63 5.34
N GLY A 79 -0.15 4.93 5.11
CA GLY A 79 0.94 5.84 5.43
C GLY A 79 0.46 7.24 5.75
N CYS A 80 1.37 8.04 6.31
CA CYS A 80 1.10 9.46 6.44
C CYS A 80 1.09 10.15 5.08
N PRO A 81 0.23 11.17 4.90
CA PRO A 81 0.26 12.01 3.71
C PRO A 81 1.66 12.61 3.46
N THR A 82 1.92 13.00 2.21
CA THR A 82 3.17 13.68 1.84
C THR A 82 3.45 14.88 2.75
N GLY A 83 4.69 14.97 3.27
CA GLY A 83 5.09 16.03 4.20
C GLY A 83 4.68 15.78 5.66
N GLN A 84 4.06 14.63 5.95
CA GLN A 84 3.75 14.19 7.31
C GLN A 84 4.50 12.90 7.64
N ALA A 85 4.66 12.64 8.94
CA ALA A 85 5.21 11.40 9.45
C ALA A 85 4.55 11.03 10.78
N LYS A 86 4.68 9.76 11.17
CA LYS A 86 4.18 9.30 12.47
C LYS A 86 4.99 9.92 13.60
N ASN A 87 4.29 10.56 14.54
CA ASN A 87 4.86 11.01 15.80
C ASN A 87 5.00 9.87 16.82
N ALA A 88 5.46 10.18 18.04
CA ALA A 88 5.66 9.17 19.08
C ALA A 88 4.36 8.46 19.53
N ALA A 89 3.19 9.04 19.25
CA ALA A 89 1.88 8.46 19.52
C ALA A 89 1.31 7.68 18.31
N ASN A 90 2.09 7.47 17.25
CA ASN A 90 1.65 6.88 15.98
C ASN A 90 0.50 7.64 15.31
N ILE A 91 0.50 8.97 15.40
CA ILE A 91 -0.41 9.86 14.67
C ILE A 91 0.38 10.59 13.58
N CYS A 92 -0.18 10.66 12.38
CA CYS A 92 0.36 11.44 11.28
C CYS A 92 0.22 12.92 11.57
N GLU A 93 1.35 13.61 11.61
CA GLU A 93 1.41 15.05 11.78
C GLU A 93 2.46 15.65 10.85
N VAL A 94 2.32 16.96 10.59
CA VAL A 94 3.35 17.71 9.87
C VAL A 94 4.56 17.83 10.78
N ILE A 95 5.61 17.07 10.48
CA ILE A 95 6.89 17.24 11.16
C ILE A 95 7.62 18.41 10.53
N THR A 96 7.82 19.48 11.29
CA THR A 96 8.35 20.76 10.78
C THR A 96 9.73 20.64 10.14
N ALA A 97 10.51 19.63 10.49
CA ALA A 97 11.82 19.39 9.91
C ALA A 97 11.79 18.64 8.57
N LEU A 98 10.80 17.77 8.34
CA LEU A 98 10.70 16.95 7.14
C LEU A 98 10.33 17.81 5.93
N GLY A 99 11.09 17.67 4.83
CA GLY A 99 10.86 18.40 3.58
C GLY A 99 11.30 19.87 3.62
N LYS A 100 11.87 20.36 4.73
CA LYS A 100 12.39 21.73 4.77
C LYS A 100 13.53 21.93 3.77
N PRO A 101 13.61 23.10 3.12
CA PRO A 101 14.76 23.41 2.27
C PRO A 101 16.04 23.42 3.11
N CYS A 102 17.10 22.86 2.55
CA CYS A 102 18.43 22.81 3.15
C CYS A 102 19.50 23.09 2.10
N ASP A 103 20.69 23.39 2.58
CA ASP A 103 21.88 23.52 1.76
C ASP A 103 23.06 22.86 2.49
N THR A 104 23.71 21.88 1.86
CA THR A 104 24.78 21.09 2.49
C THR A 104 25.99 21.93 2.91
N ALA A 105 26.18 23.13 2.36
CA ALA A 105 27.30 24.01 2.67
C ALA A 105 26.96 25.10 3.69
N THR A 106 25.73 25.63 3.68
CA THR A 106 25.36 26.85 4.43
C THR A 106 24.24 26.65 5.44
N THR A 107 23.29 25.75 5.17
CA THR A 107 22.10 25.55 6.00
C THR A 107 21.76 24.05 6.05
N PRO A 108 22.56 23.23 6.75
CA PRO A 108 22.31 21.80 6.86
C PRO A 108 21.06 21.53 7.71
N CYS A 109 20.50 20.34 7.56
CA CYS A 109 19.38 19.89 8.38
C CYS A 109 19.84 19.67 9.82
N SER A 110 19.14 20.29 10.77
CA SER A 110 19.52 20.28 12.19
C SER A 110 18.69 19.33 13.06
N ASP A 111 17.64 18.74 12.51
CA ASP A 111 16.77 17.79 13.21
C ASP A 111 17.44 16.40 13.27
N GLU A 112 17.40 15.72 14.42
CA GLU A 112 18.06 14.42 14.59
C GLU A 112 17.47 13.33 13.68
N ARG A 113 16.15 13.35 13.47
CA ARG A 113 15.42 12.35 12.67
C ARG A 113 15.51 12.65 11.17
N TYR A 114 15.51 13.93 10.81
CA TYR A 114 15.58 14.39 9.41
C TYR A 114 16.87 15.16 9.12
N SER A 115 18.00 14.59 9.55
CA SER A 115 19.33 15.21 9.51
C SER A 115 20.00 15.17 8.14
N TYR A 116 19.44 14.46 7.17
CA TYR A 116 20.02 14.32 5.84
C TYR A 116 19.45 15.36 4.87
N CYS A 117 20.33 16.11 4.20
CA CYS A 117 19.94 17.04 3.14
C CYS A 117 19.98 16.35 1.77
N ALA A 118 18.80 15.98 1.24
CA ALA A 118 18.67 15.35 -0.06
C ALA A 118 18.78 16.37 -1.19
N VAL A 119 20.00 16.50 -1.73
CA VAL A 119 20.31 17.33 -2.90
C VAL A 119 19.88 16.60 -4.17
N ARG A 120 19.27 17.34 -5.12
CA ARG A 120 18.92 16.80 -6.44
C ARG A 120 19.77 17.46 -7.52
N GLY A 121 20.49 16.63 -8.28
CA GLY A 121 21.38 17.10 -9.35
C GLY A 121 22.72 17.62 -8.83
N ALA A 122 23.43 18.37 -9.67
CA ALA A 122 24.72 18.96 -9.31
C ALA A 122 24.49 20.26 -8.53
N GLY A 123 24.56 20.20 -7.20
CA GLY A 123 24.37 21.37 -6.34
C GLY A 123 24.58 21.06 -4.86
N THR A 124 24.19 22.02 -4.01
CA THR A 124 24.20 21.88 -2.54
C THR A 124 22.80 22.04 -1.93
N ALA A 125 21.86 22.61 -2.67
CA ALA A 125 20.49 22.83 -2.23
C ALA A 125 19.65 21.55 -2.35
N GLY A 126 18.85 21.28 -1.33
CA GLY A 126 18.04 20.08 -1.24
C GLY A 126 16.87 20.23 -0.26
N THR A 127 16.32 19.10 0.15
CA THR A 127 15.30 19.04 1.21
C THR A 127 15.70 18.08 2.32
N CYS A 128 15.36 18.44 3.56
CA CYS A 128 15.62 17.63 4.73
C CYS A 128 14.78 16.35 4.71
N THR A 129 15.44 15.23 4.92
CA THR A 129 14.85 13.90 4.99
C THR A 129 15.74 13.01 5.88
N SER A 130 15.39 11.73 5.99
CA SER A 130 16.15 10.73 6.72
C SER A 130 17.00 9.88 5.76
N ALA A 131 18.14 9.41 6.25
CA ALA A 131 18.87 8.32 5.62
C ALA A 131 18.05 7.01 5.75
N CYS A 132 18.25 6.06 4.83
CA CYS A 132 17.56 4.77 4.86
C CYS A 132 18.48 3.64 4.44
N THR A 133 18.13 2.41 4.79
CA THR A 133 18.72 1.18 4.23
C THR A 133 17.69 0.43 3.39
N SER A 134 16.41 0.54 3.77
CA SER A 134 15.30 -0.08 3.08
C SER A 134 14.04 0.79 3.15
N HIS A 135 13.01 0.40 2.43
CA HIS A 135 11.68 1.03 2.51
C HIS A 135 11.07 1.00 3.91
N ALA A 136 11.47 0.09 4.78
CA ALA A 136 10.96 0.04 6.16
C ALA A 136 11.40 1.25 7.00
N ASP A 137 12.49 1.92 6.62
CA ASP A 137 13.05 3.07 7.34
C ASP A 137 12.35 4.39 6.95
N CYS A 138 11.52 4.36 5.91
CA CYS A 138 10.83 5.51 5.36
C CYS A 138 9.33 5.41 5.59
N ASP A 139 8.69 6.53 5.89
CA ASP A 139 7.23 6.63 5.85
C ASP A 139 6.69 6.17 4.48
N ALA A 140 5.49 5.64 4.46
CA ALA A 140 4.93 4.95 3.29
C ALA A 140 4.78 5.83 2.03
N ALA A 141 4.69 7.15 2.18
CA ALA A 141 4.72 8.11 1.09
C ALA A 141 6.11 8.31 0.45
N TYR A 142 7.17 7.69 1.00
CA TYR A 142 8.56 7.89 0.60
C TYR A 142 9.17 6.58 0.08
N THR A 143 10.06 6.68 -0.91
CA THR A 143 10.85 5.56 -1.43
C THR A 143 12.25 5.64 -0.86
N CYS A 144 12.82 4.51 -0.43
CA CYS A 144 14.23 4.50 -0.07
C CYS A 144 15.06 4.48 -1.35
N ALA A 145 15.76 5.57 -1.66
CA ALA A 145 16.58 5.71 -2.86
C ALA A 145 17.91 4.96 -2.70
N THR A 146 17.85 3.62 -2.67
CA THR A 146 19.02 2.74 -2.47
C THR A 146 20.03 2.80 -3.62
N TRP A 147 19.66 3.43 -4.74
CA TRP A 147 20.52 3.65 -5.89
C TRP A 147 21.45 4.85 -5.74
N GLU A 148 21.25 5.69 -4.71
CA GLU A 148 22.13 6.81 -4.41
C GLU A 148 23.34 6.33 -3.61
N ALA A 149 24.48 7.02 -3.76
CA ALA A 149 25.70 6.67 -3.03
C ALA A 149 25.50 6.72 -1.50
N GLN A 150 24.63 7.62 -1.04
CA GLN A 150 24.12 7.64 0.33
C GLN A 150 22.60 7.57 0.28
N PRO A 151 21.99 6.39 0.54
CA PRO A 151 20.54 6.22 0.42
C PRO A 151 19.75 7.08 1.41
N TYR A 152 18.61 7.59 0.94
CA TYR A 152 17.71 8.45 1.71
C TYR A 152 16.24 8.25 1.33
N CYS A 153 15.34 8.69 2.21
CA CYS A 153 13.91 8.67 1.94
C CYS A 153 13.52 9.77 0.94
N ARG A 154 13.36 9.38 -0.32
CA ARG A 154 13.03 10.26 -1.45
C ARG A 154 11.52 10.46 -1.58
N THR A 155 11.12 11.70 -1.87
CA THR A 155 9.78 12.06 -2.34
C THR A 155 9.76 12.20 -3.86
N PHE A 156 8.56 12.20 -4.45
CA PHE A 156 8.37 12.53 -5.86
C PHE A 156 7.44 13.73 -5.94
N ALA A 157 8.01 14.91 -6.22
CA ALA A 157 7.27 16.15 -6.31
C ALA A 157 6.23 16.06 -7.43
N GLY A 158 4.99 16.44 -7.12
CA GLY A 158 3.86 16.43 -8.04
C GLY A 158 3.15 15.08 -8.20
N PHE A 159 3.73 13.98 -7.70
CA PHE A 159 3.14 12.65 -7.85
C PHE A 159 1.78 12.54 -7.14
N GLY A 160 0.78 12.01 -7.85
CA GLY A 160 -0.58 11.83 -7.34
C GLY A 160 -1.44 13.11 -7.34
N ASN A 161 -0.90 14.25 -7.78
CA ASN A 161 -1.71 15.46 -7.96
C ASN A 161 -2.75 15.26 -9.05
N ALA A 162 -3.98 15.75 -8.84
CA ALA A 162 -5.00 15.73 -9.86
C ALA A 162 -4.59 16.57 -11.08
N CYS A 163 -4.88 16.06 -12.28
CA CYS A 163 -4.56 16.71 -13.53
C CYS A 163 -5.64 16.46 -14.59
N ALA A 164 -5.82 17.42 -15.50
CA ALA A 164 -6.63 17.25 -16.71
C ALA A 164 -5.72 16.98 -17.92
N SER A 165 -4.48 17.45 -17.88
CA SER A 165 -3.46 17.25 -18.91
C SER A 165 -2.07 17.26 -18.29
N SER A 166 -1.05 16.83 -19.04
CA SER A 166 0.34 16.83 -18.56
C SER A 166 0.89 18.23 -18.26
N ASP A 167 0.26 19.29 -18.75
CA ASP A 167 0.63 20.68 -18.44
C ASP A 167 0.31 21.07 -16.99
N ASP A 168 -0.59 20.33 -16.32
CA ASP A 168 -0.93 20.52 -14.90
C ASP A 168 0.12 19.88 -13.97
N CYS A 169 0.98 19.03 -14.52
CA CYS A 169 1.96 18.24 -13.78
C CYS A 169 3.31 18.96 -13.70
N SER A 170 3.98 18.86 -12.54
CA SER A 170 5.25 19.55 -12.29
C SER A 170 6.16 18.76 -11.35
N GLY A 171 7.44 19.13 -11.33
CA GLY A 171 8.44 18.44 -10.52
C GLY A 171 8.89 17.13 -11.15
N ASP A 172 8.82 16.04 -10.38
CA ASP A 172 9.15 14.68 -10.82
C ASP A 172 8.00 14.05 -11.62
N ALA A 173 6.76 14.36 -11.25
CA ALA A 173 5.58 13.89 -11.95
C ALA A 173 5.24 14.84 -13.10
N ARG A 174 5.51 14.41 -14.33
CA ARG A 174 5.36 15.25 -15.55
C ARG A 174 4.42 14.64 -16.59
N PHE A 175 3.83 13.51 -16.27
CA PHE A 175 2.86 12.84 -17.13
C PHE A 175 1.52 12.81 -16.41
N CYS A 176 0.43 13.14 -17.10
CA CYS A 176 -0.92 12.98 -16.55
C CYS A 176 -1.56 11.72 -17.12
N ASP A 177 -2.00 10.79 -16.27
CA ASP A 177 -2.89 9.71 -16.70
C ASP A 177 -4.30 10.27 -16.88
N THR A 178 -4.62 10.68 -18.10
CA THR A 178 -5.92 11.26 -18.45
C THR A 178 -7.02 10.23 -18.70
N PHE A 179 -6.72 8.93 -18.62
CA PHE A 179 -7.63 7.86 -19.04
C PHE A 179 -8.26 7.11 -17.88
N VAL A 180 -7.51 6.87 -16.81
CA VAL A 180 -7.97 6.03 -15.69
C VAL A 180 -8.04 6.83 -14.40
N THR A 181 -6.94 7.43 -14.00
CA THR A 181 -6.79 7.98 -12.64
C THR A 181 -6.91 9.51 -12.55
N HIS A 182 -6.67 10.24 -13.65
CA HIS A 182 -6.59 11.71 -13.67
C HIS A 182 -5.57 12.27 -12.67
N VAL A 183 -4.44 11.57 -12.49
CA VAL A 183 -3.34 12.01 -11.63
C VAL A 183 -2.00 12.09 -12.35
N CYS A 184 -1.09 12.89 -11.78
CA CYS A 184 0.26 13.07 -12.28
C CYS A 184 1.17 11.90 -11.85
N ASP A 185 1.81 11.26 -12.82
CA ASP A 185 2.78 10.19 -12.66
C ASP A 185 4.21 10.64 -12.98
N VAL A 186 5.18 9.92 -12.40
CA VAL A 186 6.60 10.14 -12.59
C VAL A 186 7.02 9.68 -13.99
N ALA A 187 7.61 10.61 -14.74
CA ALA A 187 8.08 10.38 -16.11
C ALA A 187 9.60 10.56 -16.21
N GLY A 188 10.22 9.85 -17.14
CA GLY A 188 11.67 9.86 -17.33
C GLY A 188 12.43 9.07 -16.28
N CYS A 189 11.80 8.08 -15.65
CA CYS A 189 12.47 7.18 -14.73
C CYS A 189 13.56 6.34 -15.44
N SER A 190 14.55 5.90 -14.68
CA SER A 190 15.63 5.02 -15.11
C SER A 190 15.24 3.56 -14.96
N LEU A 191 15.23 2.83 -16.08
CA LEU A 191 14.99 1.37 -16.11
C LEU A 191 16.02 0.59 -15.28
N THR A 192 17.24 1.13 -15.14
CA THR A 192 18.32 0.48 -14.38
C THR A 192 18.17 0.72 -12.87
N LEU A 193 17.82 1.95 -12.47
CA LEU A 193 17.75 2.31 -11.05
C LEU A 193 16.38 2.01 -10.43
N ASN A 194 15.34 1.88 -11.27
CA ASN A 194 13.95 1.78 -10.85
C ASN A 194 13.55 2.90 -9.89
N ASP A 195 13.86 4.14 -10.27
CA ASP A 195 13.70 5.34 -9.43
C ASP A 195 12.26 5.84 -9.40
N CYS A 196 11.35 4.95 -9.01
CA CYS A 196 9.92 5.18 -8.95
C CYS A 196 9.39 5.34 -7.52
N PRO A 197 8.21 5.95 -7.36
CA PRO A 197 7.45 5.88 -6.12
C PRO A 197 7.30 4.42 -5.66
N ARG A 198 7.19 4.22 -4.35
CA ARG A 198 7.10 2.89 -3.75
C ARG A 198 5.92 2.12 -4.37
N GLY A 199 6.12 0.83 -4.61
CA GLY A 199 5.11 -0.03 -5.22
C GLY A 199 4.98 0.10 -6.74
N LEU A 200 5.68 1.05 -7.36
CA LEU A 200 5.75 1.19 -8.81
C LEU A 200 7.10 0.70 -9.36
N VAL A 201 7.10 0.38 -10.63
CA VAL A 201 8.27 0.00 -11.42
C VAL A 201 8.42 0.92 -12.61
N CYS A 202 9.66 1.19 -13.00
CA CYS A 202 9.97 1.97 -14.17
C CYS A 202 9.79 1.10 -15.42
N CYS A 203 8.91 1.53 -16.32
CA CYS A 203 8.56 0.81 -17.53
C CYS A 203 8.82 1.66 -18.77
N ASP A 204 9.20 1.00 -19.88
CA ASP A 204 9.42 1.64 -21.17
C ASP A 204 8.17 1.59 -22.05
N PHE A 205 7.54 2.75 -22.22
CA PHE A 205 6.40 2.98 -23.09
C PHE A 205 6.79 3.74 -24.37
N SER A 206 8.07 3.70 -24.78
CA SER A 206 8.55 4.33 -26.02
C SER A 206 7.80 3.85 -27.26
N ARG A 207 7.26 2.63 -27.25
CA ARG A 207 6.38 2.10 -28.32
C ARG A 207 5.11 2.94 -28.54
N TYR A 208 4.69 3.68 -27.51
CA TYR A 208 3.53 4.58 -27.53
C TYR A 208 3.95 6.06 -27.53
N ALA A 209 5.24 6.34 -27.80
CA ALA A 209 5.83 7.68 -27.77
C ALA A 209 5.77 8.40 -26.40
N LEU A 210 5.68 7.64 -25.30
CA LEU A 210 5.62 8.17 -23.93
C LEU A 210 6.97 8.14 -23.19
N GLY A 211 7.97 7.41 -23.73
CA GLY A 211 9.25 7.21 -23.05
C GLY A 211 9.11 6.31 -21.82
N THR A 212 9.87 6.57 -20.75
CA THR A 212 9.80 5.79 -19.51
C THR A 212 8.85 6.43 -18.49
N LEU A 213 8.02 5.60 -17.85
CA LEU A 213 7.04 6.02 -16.84
C LEU A 213 7.04 5.04 -15.67
N CYS A 214 6.73 5.55 -14.47
CA CYS A 214 6.48 4.70 -13.31
C CYS A 214 5.05 4.15 -13.35
N ALA A 215 4.91 2.83 -13.34
CA ALA A 215 3.62 2.13 -13.40
C ALA A 215 3.60 0.93 -12.44
N GLU A 216 2.42 0.39 -12.13
CA GLU A 216 2.30 -0.77 -11.24
C GLU A 216 2.90 -2.05 -11.85
N ALA A 217 2.85 -2.17 -13.17
CA ALA A 217 3.45 -3.27 -13.92
C ALA A 217 3.82 -2.83 -15.34
N CYS A 218 4.86 -3.44 -15.90
CA CYS A 218 5.21 -3.26 -17.30
C CYS A 218 4.40 -4.22 -18.17
N LEU A 219 3.81 -3.70 -19.24
CA LEU A 219 3.02 -4.45 -20.22
C LEU A 219 3.92 -5.13 -21.27
#